data_AF-A0A432DWU8-F1
#
_entry.id   AF-A0A432DWU8-F1
#
_cell.length_a   1.000
_cell.length_b   1.000
_cell.length_c   1.000
_cell.angle_alpha   90.00
_cell.angle_beta   90.00
_cell.angle_gamma   90.00
#
_symmetry.space_group_name_H-M   'P 1'
#
loop_
_entity.id
_entity.type
_entity.pdbx_description
1 polymer ?
#
loop_
_entity_poly.entity_id
_entity_poly.type
_entity_poly.pdbx_seq_one_letter_code
_entity_poly.pdbx_strand_id
1 'polypeptide(L)'
;MTSELLSWAAVPVALSSVIVSYHLLRLQRDPELAVYATPDHQRPSIINLVLENIGNGIALDVTFKSNRDIPVRAFGFEDAQEPRTMDSGVLINGIASFLPGEERIIPWGQYGGLKKGLGNGLLDITATYYSKRPLRIWTAKHRSVSQIDSYSQKPRRLLKLGTNLPAEQRVAAMLRSLRFSLISISLAFTYG
;
A
#
# COMPACT_ATOMS: atom_id res chain seq x y z
N MET A 1 -49.15 -18.46 1.76
CA MET A 1 -48.41 -18.08 0.54
C MET A 1 -47.55 -16.82 0.69
N THR A 2 -47.78 -15.95 1.70
CA THR A 2 -46.99 -14.72 1.91
C THR A 2 -45.64 -14.95 2.61
N SER A 3 -45.54 -15.97 3.48
CA SER A 3 -44.32 -16.30 4.22
C SER A 3 -43.20 -16.89 3.34
N GLU A 4 -43.55 -17.70 2.33
CA GLU A 4 -42.55 -18.31 1.45
C GLU A 4 -41.92 -17.30 0.50
N LEU A 5 -42.72 -16.40 -0.10
CA LEU A 5 -42.19 -15.31 -0.94
C LEU A 5 -41.27 -14.37 -0.15
N LEU A 6 -41.60 -14.09 1.12
CA LEU A 6 -40.75 -13.32 2.01
C LEU A 6 -39.42 -14.03 2.31
N SER A 7 -39.46 -15.36 2.48
CA SER A 7 -38.28 -16.17 2.73
C SER A 7 -37.33 -16.24 1.53
N TRP A 8 -37.85 -16.33 0.31
CA TRP A 8 -37.03 -16.38 -0.91
C TRP A 8 -36.38 -15.02 -1.21
N ALA A 9 -37.06 -13.92 -0.89
CA ALA A 9 -36.49 -12.57 -0.98
C ALA A 9 -35.38 -12.31 0.07
N ALA A 10 -35.42 -12.98 1.22
CA ALA A 10 -34.42 -12.81 2.28
C ALA A 10 -33.05 -13.42 1.91
N VAL A 11 -33.01 -14.48 1.10
CA VAL A 11 -31.77 -15.18 0.70
C VAL A 11 -30.77 -14.27 -0.06
N PRO A 12 -31.13 -13.56 -1.14
CA PRO A 12 -30.19 -12.70 -1.86
C PRO A 12 -29.74 -11.49 -1.03
N VAL A 13 -30.61 -10.98 -0.15
CA VAL A 13 -30.27 -9.88 0.77
C VAL A 13 -29.23 -10.35 1.78
N ALA A 14 -29.42 -11.52 2.38
CA ALA A 14 -28.44 -12.11 3.28
C ALA A 14 -27.11 -12.38 2.56
N LEU A 15 -27.15 -12.95 1.35
CA LEU A 15 -25.96 -13.26 0.57
C LEU A 15 -25.15 -12.01 0.20
N SER A 16 -25.84 -10.96 -0.25
CA SER A 16 -25.19 -9.67 -0.56
C SER A 16 -24.58 -9.03 0.69
N SER A 17 -25.27 -9.09 1.84
CA SER A 17 -24.74 -8.63 3.13
C SER A 17 -23.46 -9.37 3.54
N VAL A 18 -23.41 -10.70 3.34
CA VAL A 18 -22.21 -11.51 3.61
C VAL A 18 -21.06 -11.12 2.69
N ILE A 19 -21.31 -10.94 1.38
CA ILE A 19 -20.29 -10.53 0.41
C ILE A 19 -19.71 -9.16 0.78
N VAL A 20 -20.60 -8.20 1.08
CA VAL A 20 -20.29 -6.85 1.56
C VAL A 20 -19.43 -6.90 2.83
N SER A 21 -19.87 -7.67 3.82
CA SER A 21 -19.17 -7.83 5.10
C SER A 21 -17.80 -8.48 4.91
N TYR A 22 -17.70 -9.49 4.04
CA TYR A 22 -16.45 -10.15 3.70
C TYR A 22 -15.45 -9.19 3.04
N HIS A 23 -15.91 -8.38 2.08
CA HIS A 23 -15.05 -7.37 1.45
C HIS A 23 -14.57 -6.32 2.44
N LEU A 24 -15.44 -5.86 3.34
CA LEU A 24 -15.11 -4.86 4.34
C LEU A 24 -14.09 -5.40 5.35
N LEU A 25 -14.31 -6.63 5.84
CA LEU A 25 -13.38 -7.34 6.72
C LEU A 25 -12.04 -7.60 6.04
N ARG A 26 -12.05 -7.89 4.73
CA ARG A 26 -10.83 -8.06 3.93
C ARG A 26 -10.05 -6.75 3.82
N LEU A 27 -10.69 -5.63 3.51
CA LEU A 27 -10.04 -4.31 3.45
C LEU A 27 -9.46 -3.89 4.80
N GLN A 28 -10.11 -4.29 5.90
CA GLN A 28 -9.61 -4.06 7.27
C GLN A 28 -8.45 -4.97 7.68
N ARG A 29 -8.05 -5.94 6.86
CA ARG A 29 -7.01 -6.92 7.21
C ARG A 29 -5.92 -7.11 6.16
N ASP A 30 -6.06 -6.50 4.98
CA ASP A 30 -5.03 -6.57 3.94
C ASP A 30 -3.86 -5.61 4.33
N PRO A 31 -2.59 -6.07 4.26
CA PRO A 31 -1.42 -5.21 4.45
C PRO A 31 -1.21 -4.29 3.24
N GLU A 32 -0.70 -3.09 3.51
CA GLU A 32 -0.37 -2.12 2.46
C GLU A 32 0.94 -1.42 2.81
N LEU A 33 1.96 -1.65 1.99
CA LEU A 33 3.28 -1.05 2.20
C LEU A 33 3.44 0.17 1.32
N ALA A 34 3.89 1.26 1.95
CA ALA A 34 4.27 2.50 1.30
C ALA A 34 5.76 2.76 1.52
N VAL A 35 6.44 3.22 0.47
CA VAL A 35 7.81 3.72 0.56
C VAL A 35 7.84 5.14 0.03
N TYR A 36 8.28 6.09 0.83
CA TYR A 36 8.27 7.51 0.48
C TYR A 36 9.47 8.26 1.09
N ALA A 37 9.78 9.44 0.57
CA ALA A 37 10.91 10.26 1.00
C ALA A 37 10.40 11.52 1.69
N THR A 38 10.74 11.71 2.97
CA THR A 38 10.31 12.86 3.76
C THR A 38 11.52 13.58 4.35
N PRO A 39 11.53 14.93 4.40
CA PRO A 39 12.54 15.65 5.19
C PRO A 39 12.40 15.31 6.67
N ASP A 40 13.53 15.27 7.38
CA ASP A 40 13.59 15.11 8.83
C ASP A 40 13.10 16.42 9.49
N HIS A 41 12.12 16.31 10.39
CA HIS A 41 11.57 17.47 11.11
C HIS A 41 12.59 18.19 11.99
N GLN A 42 13.56 17.46 12.55
CA GLN A 42 14.61 18.03 13.40
C GLN A 42 15.77 18.58 12.55
N ARG A 43 15.98 18.02 11.35
CA ARG A 43 17.09 18.38 10.45
C ARG A 43 16.58 18.48 9.01
N PRO A 44 15.93 19.60 8.62
CA PRO A 44 15.26 19.72 7.32
C PRO A 44 16.17 19.51 6.10
N SER A 45 17.49 19.62 6.27
CA SER A 45 18.46 19.35 5.21
C SER A 45 18.61 17.86 4.89
N ILE A 46 18.24 16.97 5.83
CA ILE A 46 18.31 15.52 5.67
C ILE A 46 16.97 14.99 5.19
N ILE A 47 17.00 14.20 4.13
CA ILE A 47 15.88 13.46 3.59
C ILE A 47 15.98 12.03 4.10
N ASN A 48 14.90 11.56 4.72
CA ASN A 48 14.74 10.21 5.19
C ASN A 48 13.88 9.43 4.19
N LEU A 49 14.29 8.19 3.93
CA LEU A 49 13.47 7.21 3.26
C LEU A 49 12.67 6.46 4.33
N VAL A 50 11.34 6.55 4.24
CA VAL A 50 10.42 5.94 5.18
C VAL A 50 9.72 4.78 4.49
N LEU A 51 9.84 3.60 5.11
CA LEU A 51 9.06 2.43 4.79
C LEU A 51 7.99 2.31 5.86
N GLU A 52 6.73 2.15 5.47
CA GLU A 52 5.63 2.08 6.42
C GLU A 52 4.59 1.07 5.95
N ASN A 53 4.09 0.25 6.88
CA ASN A 53 2.87 -0.51 6.64
C ASN A 53 1.65 0.34 7.02
N ILE A 54 1.07 1.02 6.03
CA ILE A 54 -0.14 1.83 6.17
C ILE A 54 -1.43 0.99 6.18
N GLY A 55 -1.31 -0.33 5.93
CA GLY A 55 -2.41 -1.26 6.01
C GLY A 55 -2.67 -1.75 7.43
N ASN A 56 -3.75 -2.52 7.59
CA ASN A 56 -4.17 -3.08 8.87
C ASN A 56 -3.75 -4.55 9.07
N GLY A 57 -3.13 -5.14 8.05
CA GLY A 57 -2.62 -6.51 8.06
C GLY A 57 -1.11 -6.60 8.26
N ILE A 58 -0.62 -7.76 8.69
CA ILE A 58 0.82 -8.04 8.76
C ILE A 58 1.32 -8.39 7.35
N ALA A 59 2.37 -7.69 6.90
CA ALA A 59 3.10 -8.05 5.69
C ALA A 59 4.23 -9.02 6.04
N LEU A 60 4.33 -10.13 5.33
CA LEU A 60 5.33 -11.18 5.54
C LEU A 60 6.24 -11.28 4.32
N ASP A 61 7.50 -11.63 4.56
CA ASP A 61 8.51 -11.85 3.52
C ASP A 61 8.53 -10.71 2.49
N VAL A 62 8.75 -9.51 3.02
CA VAL A 62 8.74 -8.27 2.25
C VAL A 62 10.05 -8.15 1.51
N THR A 63 9.97 -8.04 0.19
CA THR A 63 11.10 -7.81 -0.71
C THR A 63 10.88 -6.55 -1.52
N PHE A 64 11.96 -5.81 -1.80
CA PHE A 64 11.89 -4.59 -2.59
C PHE A 64 12.67 -4.76 -3.88
N LYS A 65 12.16 -4.16 -4.96
CA LYS A 65 12.85 -4.04 -6.25
C LYS A 65 12.73 -2.62 -6.74
N SER A 66 13.85 -2.01 -7.10
CA SER A 66 13.87 -0.71 -7.75
C SER A 66 14.07 -0.84 -9.26
N ASN A 67 13.59 0.15 -10.01
CA ASN A 67 13.87 0.29 -11.44
C ASN A 67 15.31 0.75 -11.73
N ARG A 68 15.99 1.32 -10.73
CA ARG A 68 17.32 1.91 -10.81
C ARG A 68 18.09 1.71 -9.50
N ASP A 69 19.39 1.98 -9.56
CA ASP A 69 20.26 1.96 -8.39
C ASP A 69 19.78 2.97 -7.34
N ILE A 70 19.68 2.50 -6.09
CA ILE A 70 19.28 3.35 -4.97
C ILE A 70 20.57 3.96 -4.40
N PRO A 71 20.75 5.29 -4.44
CA PRO A 71 21.95 5.90 -3.88
C PRO A 71 21.95 5.75 -2.35
N VAL A 72 23.10 5.42 -1.77
CA VAL A 72 23.30 5.29 -0.33
C VAL A 72 24.05 6.49 0.23
N ARG A 73 23.57 7.03 1.36
CA ARG A 73 24.23 8.14 2.08
C ARG A 73 24.60 9.30 1.16
N ALA A 74 23.64 9.74 0.35
CA ALA A 74 23.84 10.77 -0.66
C ALA A 74 23.89 12.17 -0.02
N PHE A 75 24.91 12.42 0.79
CA PHE A 75 25.13 13.67 1.49
C PHE A 75 25.91 14.65 0.61
N GLY A 76 25.58 15.92 0.72
CA GLY A 76 26.24 17.01 0.02
C GLY A 76 25.27 17.97 -0.69
N PHE A 77 25.83 19.09 -1.10
CA PHE A 77 25.14 20.19 -1.78
C PHE A 77 25.49 20.16 -3.28
N GLU A 78 25.70 21.31 -3.92
CA GLU A 78 25.90 21.42 -5.37
C GLU A 78 27.20 20.74 -5.85
N ASP A 79 28.24 20.70 -5.03
CA ASP A 79 29.53 20.05 -5.32
C ASP A 79 29.64 18.62 -4.79
N ALA A 80 28.53 17.98 -4.41
CA ALA A 80 28.54 16.63 -3.86
C ALA A 80 29.20 15.63 -4.83
N GLN A 81 29.96 14.66 -4.30
CA GLN A 81 30.42 13.54 -5.10
C GLN A 81 29.24 12.63 -5.47
N GLU A 82 29.41 11.84 -6.54
CA GLU A 82 28.41 10.86 -6.93
C GLU A 82 28.25 9.81 -5.82
N PRO A 83 27.03 9.60 -5.29
CA PRO A 83 26.80 8.66 -4.21
C PRO A 83 26.97 7.22 -4.69
N ARG A 84 27.43 6.35 -3.80
CA ARG A 84 27.53 4.91 -4.08
C ARG A 84 26.14 4.29 -4.18
N THR A 85 26.03 3.16 -4.88
CA THR A 85 24.82 2.33 -4.88
C THR A 85 24.66 1.59 -3.55
N MET A 86 23.43 1.47 -3.06
CA MET A 86 23.07 0.71 -1.87
C MET A 86 23.25 -0.79 -2.11
N ASP A 87 24.12 -1.42 -1.33
CA ASP A 87 24.44 -2.86 -1.39
C ASP A 87 23.89 -3.64 -0.18
N SER A 88 23.40 -2.93 0.83
CA SER A 88 23.01 -3.48 2.13
C SER A 88 21.90 -2.66 2.78
N GLY A 89 21.12 -3.30 3.64
CA GLY A 89 20.03 -2.69 4.38
C GLY A 89 18.65 -3.25 4.03
N VAL A 90 17.60 -2.63 4.56
CA VAL A 90 16.23 -3.17 4.51
C VAL A 90 15.67 -3.25 3.09
N LEU A 91 16.05 -2.33 2.20
CA LEU A 91 15.65 -2.35 0.79
C LEU A 91 16.31 -3.48 -0.01
N ILE A 92 17.47 -3.96 0.43
CA ILE A 92 18.23 -5.01 -0.26
C ILE A 92 17.91 -6.38 0.35
N ASN A 93 17.95 -6.48 1.68
CA ASN A 93 17.78 -7.74 2.42
C ASN A 93 16.30 -8.09 2.66
N GLY A 94 15.39 -7.13 2.51
CA GLY A 94 13.97 -7.31 2.82
C GLY A 94 13.64 -7.25 4.31
N ILE A 95 12.38 -7.52 4.64
CA ILE A 95 11.85 -7.55 6.00
C ILE A 95 11.07 -8.86 6.19
N ALA A 96 11.44 -9.66 7.19
CA ALA A 96 10.75 -10.93 7.44
C ALA A 96 9.28 -10.75 7.82
N SER A 97 8.98 -9.77 8.68
CA SER A 97 7.61 -9.41 9.07
C SER A 97 7.53 -7.91 9.33
N PHE A 98 6.48 -7.27 8.78
CA PHE A 98 6.23 -5.85 8.94
C PHE A 98 4.82 -5.64 9.50
N LEU A 99 4.74 -5.20 10.76
CA LEU A 99 3.47 -5.11 11.50
C LEU A 99 2.62 -3.91 11.01
N PRO A 100 1.29 -3.94 11.19
CA PRO A 100 0.43 -2.79 10.89
C PRO A 100 0.88 -1.54 11.64
N GLY A 101 1.04 -0.42 10.94
CA GLY A 101 1.49 0.85 11.51
C GLY A 101 2.97 0.89 11.91
N GLU A 102 3.73 -0.19 11.69
CA GLU A 102 5.17 -0.16 11.89
C GLU A 102 5.83 0.66 10.78
N GLU A 103 6.82 1.46 11.16
CA GLU A 103 7.62 2.27 10.25
C GLU A 103 9.11 2.02 10.44
N ARG A 104 9.86 2.13 9.35
CA ARG A 104 11.33 2.05 9.33
C ARG A 104 11.85 3.28 8.62
N ILE A 105 12.53 4.13 9.37
CA ILE A 105 13.09 5.39 8.90
C ILE A 105 14.58 5.19 8.65
N ILE A 106 15.02 5.46 7.42
CA ILE A 106 16.43 5.32 7.01
C ILE A 106 16.92 6.69 6.51
N PRO A 107 18.02 7.23 7.08
CA PRO A 107 18.60 8.47 6.56
C PRO A 107 19.16 8.22 5.16
N TRP A 108 18.58 8.89 4.17
CA TRP A 108 18.88 8.63 2.77
C TRP A 108 19.99 9.54 2.24
N GLY A 109 19.91 10.83 2.55
CA GLY A 109 20.90 11.82 2.14
C GLY A 109 20.40 13.25 2.25
N GLN A 110 21.03 14.15 1.53
CA GLN A 110 20.61 15.54 1.36
C GLN A 110 20.16 15.75 -0.08
N TYR A 111 19.39 16.81 -0.32
CA TYR A 111 18.82 17.10 -1.65
C TYR A 111 19.88 17.15 -2.76
N GLY A 112 21.02 17.83 -2.53
CA GLY A 112 22.08 17.97 -3.53
C GLY A 112 22.69 16.63 -3.94
N GLY A 113 23.07 15.80 -2.96
CA GLY A 113 23.59 14.46 -3.22
C GLY A 113 22.57 13.52 -3.86
N LEU A 114 21.31 13.56 -3.42
CA LEU A 114 20.24 12.73 -4.00
C LEU A 114 19.92 13.13 -5.44
N LYS A 115 19.90 14.44 -5.74
CA LYS A 115 19.72 14.94 -7.11
C LYS A 115 20.83 14.47 -8.04
N LYS A 116 22.08 14.41 -7.57
CA LYS A 116 23.19 13.85 -8.36
C LYS A 116 23.07 12.35 -8.56
N GLY A 117 22.71 11.59 -7.53
CA GLY A 117 22.57 10.13 -7.61
C GLY A 117 21.37 9.65 -8.44
N LEU A 118 20.25 10.36 -8.39
CA LEU A 118 19.03 10.02 -9.13
C LEU A 118 18.97 10.67 -10.53
N GLY A 119 19.72 11.76 -10.72
CA GLY A 119 19.65 12.62 -11.89
C GLY A 119 18.25 13.22 -12.04
N ASN A 120 17.70 13.17 -13.26
CA ASN A 120 16.35 13.64 -13.57
C ASN A 120 15.29 12.50 -13.53
N GLY A 121 15.65 11.31 -13.03
CA GLY A 121 14.76 10.15 -13.03
C GLY A 121 14.00 9.96 -11.72
N LEU A 122 12.75 9.51 -11.82
CA LEU A 122 11.97 9.04 -10.68
C LEU A 122 12.45 7.65 -10.24
N LEU A 123 12.52 7.42 -8.93
CA LEU A 123 12.84 6.11 -8.35
C LEU A 123 11.55 5.34 -8.08
N ASP A 124 11.30 4.28 -8.83
CA ASP A 124 10.15 3.41 -8.61
C ASP A 124 10.58 2.23 -7.74
N ILE A 125 10.04 2.16 -6.52
CA ILE A 125 10.25 1.03 -5.62
C ILE A 125 9.00 0.16 -5.61
N THR A 126 9.16 -1.07 -6.08
CA THR A 126 8.16 -2.13 -5.98
C THR A 126 8.40 -2.93 -4.71
N ALA A 127 7.47 -2.90 -3.77
CA ALA A 127 7.41 -3.81 -2.64
C ALA A 127 6.56 -5.05 -3.01
N THR A 128 7.10 -6.24 -2.77
CA THR A 128 6.39 -7.53 -2.91
C THR A 128 6.32 -8.18 -1.54
N TYR A 129 5.14 -8.62 -1.12
CA TYR A 129 4.92 -9.17 0.21
C TYR A 129 3.74 -10.14 0.25
N TYR A 130 3.66 -10.92 1.33
CA TYR A 130 2.63 -11.92 1.54
C TYR A 130 1.75 -11.57 2.74
N SER A 131 0.50 -12.03 2.72
CA SER A 131 -0.41 -11.94 3.86
C SER A 131 -1.03 -13.30 4.16
N LYS A 132 -1.11 -13.68 5.43
CA LYS A 132 -1.90 -14.83 5.87
C LYS A 132 -3.37 -14.41 6.01
N ARG A 133 -4.28 -15.16 5.39
CA ARG A 133 -5.73 -14.89 5.48
C ARG A 133 -6.39 -15.93 6.38
N PRO A 134 -7.29 -15.51 7.30
CA PRO A 134 -7.88 -16.42 8.29
C PRO A 134 -8.75 -17.53 7.70
N LEU A 135 -9.25 -17.37 6.46
CA LEU A 135 -10.15 -18.33 5.79
C LEU A 135 -9.52 -18.99 4.56
N ARG A 136 -8.23 -18.75 4.28
CA ARG A 136 -7.55 -19.30 3.10
C ARG A 136 -6.26 -19.98 3.55
N ILE A 137 -6.15 -21.26 3.23
CA ILE A 137 -4.95 -22.08 3.51
C ILE A 137 -3.71 -21.50 2.80
N TRP A 138 -3.92 -20.78 1.70
CA TRP A 138 -2.89 -20.21 0.85
C TRP A 138 -2.62 -18.73 1.18
N THR A 139 -1.34 -18.36 1.21
CA THR A 139 -0.88 -16.96 1.34
C THR A 139 -1.24 -16.15 0.10
N ALA A 140 -1.77 -14.94 0.30
CA ALA A 140 -1.99 -14.01 -0.79
C ALA A 140 -0.71 -13.19 -1.04
N LYS A 141 -0.27 -13.14 -2.30
CA LYS A 141 0.85 -12.29 -2.75
C LYS A 141 0.31 -10.92 -3.14
N HIS A 142 0.97 -9.88 -2.68
CA HIS A 142 0.64 -8.49 -2.96
C HIS A 142 1.84 -7.78 -3.58
N ARG A 143 1.54 -6.74 -4.36
CA ARG A 143 2.53 -5.89 -5.00
C ARG A 143 2.10 -4.44 -4.83
N SER A 144 2.94 -3.63 -4.18
CA SER A 144 2.77 -2.19 -4.08
C SER A 144 3.90 -1.52 -4.86
N VAL A 145 3.56 -0.54 -5.71
CA VAL A 145 4.54 0.27 -6.44
C VAL A 145 4.44 1.67 -5.87
N SER A 146 5.53 2.14 -5.28
CA SER A 146 5.65 3.50 -4.78
C SER A 146 6.63 4.26 -5.67
N GLN A 147 6.16 5.36 -6.24
CA GLN A 147 7.02 6.29 -6.99
C GLN A 147 7.59 7.32 -6.01
N ILE A 148 8.91 7.42 -5.99
CA ILE A 148 9.63 8.30 -5.07
C ILE A 148 10.26 9.41 -5.89
N ASP A 149 9.75 10.60 -5.68
CA ASP A 149 10.41 11.86 -6.02
C ASP A 149 11.02 12.47 -4.75
N SER A 150 12.00 13.37 -4.93
CA SER A 150 12.65 14.21 -3.92
C SER A 150 11.68 14.98 -2.99
N TYR A 151 10.39 15.07 -3.36
CA TYR A 151 9.30 15.71 -2.61
C TYR A 151 8.14 14.76 -2.27
N SER A 152 8.31 13.44 -2.37
CA SER A 152 7.23 12.47 -2.21
C SER A 152 6.67 12.43 -0.78
N GLN A 153 5.60 13.19 -0.55
CA GLN A 153 4.86 13.20 0.73
C GLN A 153 4.16 11.85 0.95
N LYS A 154 4.04 11.44 2.22
CA LYS A 154 3.31 10.25 2.66
C LYS A 154 2.04 10.04 1.82
N PRO A 155 1.85 8.89 1.14
CA PRO A 155 0.70 8.66 0.30
C PRO A 155 -0.58 8.88 1.10
N ARG A 156 -1.41 9.82 0.63
CA ARG A 156 -2.63 10.26 1.34
C ARG A 156 -3.78 9.25 1.29
N ARG A 157 -3.61 8.15 0.53
CA ARG A 157 -4.44 6.93 0.60
C ARG A 157 -3.83 6.07 1.71
N LEU A 158 -4.15 6.26 2.97
CA LEU A 158 -5.19 5.48 3.66
C LEU A 158 -5.58 6.05 5.02
N LEU A 159 -5.15 7.28 5.35
CA LEU A 159 -5.41 7.90 6.65
C LEU A 159 -6.86 8.37 6.88
N LYS A 160 -7.80 8.01 5.99
CA LYS A 160 -9.23 8.38 6.11
C LYS A 160 -10.24 7.31 5.72
N LEU A 161 -9.89 6.02 5.63
CA LEU A 161 -10.93 4.98 5.50
C LEU A 161 -11.27 4.28 6.83
N GLY A 162 -10.51 4.54 7.89
CA GLY A 162 -10.61 3.81 9.15
C GLY A 162 -11.35 4.50 10.30
N THR A 163 -11.35 5.83 10.41
CA THR A 163 -11.69 6.45 11.71
C THR A 163 -12.62 7.66 11.72
N ASN A 164 -13.02 8.27 10.60
CA ASN A 164 -13.89 9.48 10.64
C ASN A 164 -14.76 9.73 9.37
N LEU A 165 -15.21 8.69 8.66
CA LEU A 165 -16.18 8.89 7.56
C LEU A 165 -17.61 8.72 8.09
N PRO A 166 -18.51 9.73 7.93
CA PRO A 166 -19.92 9.56 8.24
C PRO A 166 -20.49 8.38 7.43
N ALA A 167 -21.41 7.63 8.04
CA ALA A 167 -21.88 6.33 7.53
C ALA A 167 -22.27 6.36 6.03
N GLU A 168 -22.85 7.47 5.57
CA GLU A 168 -23.25 7.67 4.18
C GLU A 168 -22.10 7.60 3.18
N GLN A 169 -20.92 8.13 3.52
CA GLN A 169 -19.76 8.10 2.61
C GLN A 169 -19.11 6.72 2.55
N ARG A 170 -19.23 5.91 3.62
CA ARG A 170 -18.82 4.50 3.62
C ARG A 170 -19.70 3.69 2.69
N VAL A 171 -21.01 3.91 2.74
CA VAL A 171 -21.98 3.26 1.84
C VAL A 171 -21.77 3.69 0.39
N ALA A 172 -21.53 4.98 0.12
CA ALA A 172 -21.28 5.47 -1.23
C ALA A 172 -19.98 4.92 -1.85
N ALA A 173 -18.87 4.88 -1.09
CA ALA A 173 -17.61 4.28 -1.54
C ALA A 173 -17.75 2.77 -1.77
N MET A 174 -18.52 2.10 -0.91
CA MET A 174 -18.84 0.67 -1.02
C MET A 174 -19.70 0.36 -2.24
N LEU A 175 -20.78 1.12 -2.49
CA LEU A 175 -21.61 0.99 -3.68
C LEU A 175 -20.82 1.25 -4.98
N ARG A 176 -19.82 2.14 -4.93
CA ARG A 176 -18.93 2.40 -6.07
C ARG A 176 -18.03 1.20 -6.38
N SER A 177 -17.52 0.48 -5.36
CA SER A 177 -16.79 -0.78 -5.56
C SER A 177 -17.68 -1.95 -6.03
N LEU A 178 -18.95 -1.99 -5.59
CA LEU A 178 -19.92 -3.01 -5.99
C LEU A 178 -20.43 -2.81 -7.43
N ARG A 179 -20.56 -1.56 -7.90
CA ARG A 179 -20.92 -1.26 -9.30
C ARG A 179 -19.93 -1.86 -10.31
N PHE A 180 -18.64 -1.95 -9.97
CA PHE A 180 -17.66 -2.63 -10.83
C PHE A 180 -17.86 -4.16 -10.85
N SER A 181 -18.26 -4.76 -9.72
CA SER A 181 -18.47 -6.21 -9.63
C SER A 181 -19.78 -6.68 -10.27
N LEU A 182 -20.85 -5.88 -10.21
CA LEU A 182 -22.14 -6.25 -10.81
C LEU A 182 -22.11 -6.21 -12.34
N ILE A 183 -21.29 -5.33 -12.95
CA ILE A 183 -21.06 -5.32 -14.40
C ILE A 183 -20.33 -6.61 -14.84
N SER A 184 -19.36 -7.09 -14.05
CA SER A 184 -18.65 -8.35 -14.33
C SER A 184 -19.56 -9.58 -14.23
N ILE A 185 -20.52 -9.58 -13.30
CA ILE A 185 -21.48 -10.69 -13.12
C ILE A 185 -22.55 -10.67 -14.22
N SER A 186 -23.00 -9.49 -14.65
CA SER A 186 -23.97 -9.38 -15.77
C SER A 186 -23.37 -9.85 -17.12
N LEU A 187 -22.07 -9.63 -17.33
CA LEU A 187 -21.35 -10.15 -18.51
C LEU A 187 -21.15 -11.68 -18.46
N ALA A 188 -20.98 -12.26 -17.27
CA ALA A 188 -20.85 -13.72 -17.11
C ALA A 188 -22.17 -14.48 -17.35
N PHE A 189 -23.32 -13.82 -17.17
CA PHE A 189 -24.64 -14.42 -17.40
C PHE A 189 -25.19 -14.24 -18.82
N THR A 190 -24.55 -13.42 -19.67
CA THR A 190 -25.02 -13.18 -21.05
C THR A 190 -24.28 -14.05 -22.07
N TYR A 191 -23.23 -14.77 -21.67
CA TYR A 191 -22.42 -15.66 -22.53
C TYR A 191 -22.27 -17.09 -21.96
N GLY A 192 -23.33 -17.61 -21.32
CA GLY A 192 -23.42 -18.99 -20.83
C GLY A 192 -24.64 -19.71 -21.38
#